data_AF-U5Q1R6-F1
#
_entry.id   AF-U5Q1R6-F1
#
_cell.length_a   1.000
_cell.length_b   1.000
_cell.length_c   1.000
_cell.angle_alpha   90.00
_cell.angle_beta   90.00
_cell.angle_gamma   90.00
#
_symmetry.space_group_name_H-M   'P 1'
#
loop_
_entity.id
_entity.type
_entity.pdbx_description
1 polymer ?
#
loop_
_entity_poly.entity_id
_entity_poly.type
_entity_poly.pdbx_seq_one_letter_code
_entity_poly.pdbx_strand_id
1 'polypeptide(L)' 'MARTEGRRKPYITVTIPPELLEYLEKKVESREFASLAHGIEVCVLRYKEAEERGERP' A
#
# COMPACT_ATOMS: atom_id res chain seq x y z
N MET A 1 3.01 -18.01 -29.34
CA MET A 1 2.80 -16.78 -28.54
C MET A 1 2.44 -17.22 -27.13
N ALA A 2 3.38 -17.11 -26.19
CA ALA A 2 3.12 -17.47 -24.79
C ALA A 2 2.16 -16.43 -24.18
N ARG A 3 1.00 -16.86 -23.71
CA ARG A 3 0.13 -16.03 -22.88
C ARG A 3 0.87 -15.86 -21.55
N THR A 4 1.44 -14.69 -21.31
CA THR A 4 1.79 -14.29 -19.93
C THR A 4 0.48 -14.25 -19.16
N GLU A 5 0.16 -15.31 -18.43
CA GLU A 5 -0.77 -15.24 -17.32
C GLU A 5 -0.19 -14.23 -16.34
N GLY A 6 -0.56 -12.96 -16.52
CA GLY A 6 -0.18 -11.89 -15.61
C GLY A 6 -0.64 -12.30 -14.23
N ARG A 7 0.31 -12.60 -13.34
CA ARG A 7 0.03 -12.92 -11.94
C ARG A 7 -0.87 -11.82 -11.40
N ARG A 8 -2.14 -12.15 -11.15
CA ARG A 8 -3.07 -11.21 -10.51
C ARG A 8 -2.50 -10.85 -9.13
N LYS A 9 -2.57 -9.57 -8.77
CA LYS A 9 -2.18 -9.15 -7.42
C LYS A 9 -3.04 -9.94 -6.42
N PRO A 10 -2.43 -10.57 -5.40
CA PRO A 10 -3.20 -11.25 -4.36
C PRO A 10 -4.07 -10.24 -3.62
N TYR A 11 -5.29 -10.67 -3.27
CA TYR A 11 -6.22 -9.86 -2.47
C TYR A 11 -6.10 -10.28 -1.01
N ILE A 12 -6.00 -9.31 -0.12
CA ILE A 12 -5.99 -9.51 1.34
C ILE A 12 -7.02 -8.60 1.99
N THR A 13 -7.60 -9.08 3.08
CA THR A 13 -8.42 -8.26 3.98
C THR A 13 -7.59 -7.97 5.22
N VAL A 14 -7.55 -6.71 5.63
CA VAL A 14 -6.81 -6.27 6.82
C VAL A 14 -7.73 -5.50 7.76
N THR A 15 -7.48 -5.63 9.04
CA THR A 15 -8.11 -4.82 10.08
C THR A 15 -7.07 -3.84 10.60
N ILE A 16 -7.38 -2.56 10.59
CA ILE A 16 -6.50 -1.49 11.06
C ILE A 16 -7.25 -0.60 12.06
N PRO A 17 -6.52 0.09 12.96
CA PRO A 17 -7.10 1.12 13.81
C PRO A 17 -7.83 2.20 13.00
N PRO A 18 -8.93 2.77 13.53
CA PRO A 18 -9.73 3.77 12.83
C PRO A 18 -8.92 5.02 12.44
N GLU A 19 -7.98 5.45 13.29
CA GLU A 19 -7.13 6.62 13.04
C GLU A 19 -6.21 6.44 11.82
N LEU A 20 -5.81 5.20 11.52
CA LEU A 20 -5.01 4.90 10.33
C LEU A 20 -5.89 4.89 9.07
N LEU A 21 -7.14 4.43 9.19
CA LEU A 21 -8.10 4.51 8.10
C LEU A 21 -8.39 5.97 7.75
N GLU A 22 -8.67 6.81 8.75
CA GLU A 22 -8.88 8.25 8.55
C GLU A 22 -7.67 8.93 7.89
N TYR A 23 -6.45 8.55 8.29
CA TYR A 23 -5.23 9.04 7.63
C TYR A 23 -5.20 8.66 6.15
N LEU A 24 -5.47 7.39 5.82
CA LEU A 24 -5.47 6.91 4.43
C LEU A 24 -6.57 7.60 3.60
N GLU A 25 -7.76 7.79 4.16
CA GLU A 25 -8.87 8.48 3.50
C GLU A 25 -8.50 9.92 3.17
N LYS A 26 -7.95 10.68 4.13
CA LYS A 26 -7.47 12.05 3.89
C LYS A 26 -6.42 12.12 2.79
N LYS A 27 -5.55 11.11 2.69
CA LYS A 27 -4.52 11.02 1.64
C LYS A 27 -5.11 10.67 0.26
N VAL A 28 -6.22 9.95 0.21
CA VAL A 28 -6.97 9.76 -1.04
C VAL A 28 -7.68 11.05 -1.44
N GLU A 29 -8.32 11.74 -0.49
CA GLU A 29 -8.98 13.03 -0.72
C GLU A 29 -8.00 14.10 -1.21
N SER A 30 -6.79 14.16 -0.63
CA SER A 30 -5.73 15.07 -1.06
C SER A 30 -5.06 14.67 -2.40
N ARG A 31 -5.49 13.55 -3.01
CA ARG A 31 -4.94 12.97 -4.25
C ARG A 31 -3.47 12.54 -4.14
N GLU A 32 -2.97 12.36 -2.93
CA GLU A 32 -1.65 11.73 -2.68
C GLU A 32 -1.72 10.23 -2.96
N PHE A 33 -2.88 9.60 -2.74
CA PHE A 33 -3.15 8.22 -3.13
C PHE A 33 -4.31 8.12 -4.12
N ALA A 34 -4.18 7.22 -5.11
CA ALA A 34 -5.24 6.96 -6.08
C ALA A 34 -6.44 6.18 -5.49
N SER A 35 -6.20 5.41 -4.42
CA SER A 35 -7.20 4.63 -3.67
C SER A 35 -6.61 4.19 -2.34
N LEU A 36 -7.44 3.64 -1.44
CA LEU A 36 -6.96 3.05 -0.19
C LEU A 36 -5.95 1.92 -0.44
N ALA A 37 -6.24 1.04 -1.40
CA ALA A 37 -5.34 -0.06 -1.77
C ALA A 37 -3.99 0.45 -2.28
N HIS A 38 -3.99 1.51 -3.09
CA HIS A 38 -2.75 2.16 -3.54
C HIS A 38 -1.99 2.79 -2.37
N GLY A 39 -2.68 3.43 -1.43
CA GLY A 39 -2.05 4.00 -0.23
C GLY A 39 -1.37 2.93 0.63
N ILE A 40 -2.06 1.82 0.89
CA ILE A 40 -1.51 0.67 1.62
C ILE A 40 -0.29 0.11 0.90
N GLU A 41 -0.37 -0.09 -0.43
CA GLU A 41 0.76 -0.57 -1.24
C GLU A 41 1.98 0.36 -1.13
N VAL A 42 1.79 1.67 -1.25
CA VAL A 42 2.87 2.67 -1.11
C VAL A 42 3.49 2.64 0.28
N CYS A 43 2.66 2.60 1.34
CA CYS A 43 3.14 2.55 2.72
C CYS A 43 3.98 1.28 2.99
N VAL A 44 3.50 0.11 2.54
CA VAL A 44 4.21 -1.17 2.71
C VAL A 44 5.52 -1.17 1.91
N LEU A 45 5.52 -0.64 0.68
CA LEU A 45 6.73 -0.53 -0.13
C LEU A 45 7.79 0.36 0.55
N ARG A 46 7.39 1.54 1.03
CA ARG A 46 8.31 2.45 1.74
C ARG A 46 8.89 1.82 3.00
N TYR A 47 8.08 1.07 3.73
CA TYR A 47 8.52 0.35 4.92
C TYR A 47 9.56 -0.72 4.57
N LYS A 48 9.30 -1.51 3.52
CA LYS A 48 10.27 -2.49 3.01
C LYS A 48 11.58 -1.83 2.57
N GLU A 49 11.51 -0.73 1.83
CA GLU A 49 12.70 -0.01 1.37
C GLU A 49 13.52 0.55 2.55
N ALA A 50 12.86 1.04 3.60
CA ALA A 50 13.53 1.50 4.81
C ALA A 50 14.25 0.36 5.56
N GLU A 51 13.66 -0.84 5.59
CA GLU A 51 14.36 -2.04 6.10
C GLU A 51 15.61 -2.38 5.29
N GLU A 52 15.49 -2.37 3.95
CA GLU A 52 16.60 -2.69 3.04
C GLU A 52 17.75 -1.69 3.15
N ARG A 53 17.45 -0.42 3.49
CA ARG A 53 18.46 0.63 3.75
C ARG A 53 19.02 0.60 5.18
N GLY A 54 18.49 -0.22 6.09
CA GLY A 54 18.88 -0.24 7.49
C GLY A 54 18.45 1.01 8.28
N GLU A 55 17.45 1.74 7.79
CA GLU A 55 16.93 3.00 8.37
C GLU A 55 15.64 2.78 9.16
N ARG A 56 15.35 1.54 9.54
CA ARG A 56 14.15 1.24 10.32
C ARG A 56 14.28 1.93 11.70
N PRO A 57 13.24 2.64 12.19
CA PRO A 57 13.14 2.94 13.62
C PRO A 57 12.99 1.66 14.44
#